data_AF-A0ABD3K0L3-F1
#
_entry.id   AF-A0ABD3K0L3-F1
#
_cell.length_a   1.000
_cell.length_b   1.000
_cell.length_c   1.000
_cell.angle_alpha   90.00
_cell.angle_beta   90.00
_cell.angle_gamma   90.00
#
_symmetry.space_group_name_H-M   'P 1'
#
loop_
_entity.id
_entity.type
_entity.pdbx_description
1 polymer ?
#
loop_
_entity_poly.entity_id
_entity_poly.type
_entity_poly.pdbx_seq_one_letter_code
_entity_poly.pdbx_strand_id
1 'polypeptide(L)'
;MATLKNLSALMILLVVPVALLPKATFAKVGNPDCGKGIRSDCGSGLFQFIFLADTFTPTNECCRELLKAGKNCHNQFVELSISSHKPIKGTKSDVYRRSNETWNNCVVALSPVSPPEPAH
;
A
#
# COMPACT_ATOMS: atom_id res chain seq x y z
N MET A 1 45.61 29.73 -11.66
CA MET A 1 44.94 28.47 -12.05
C MET A 1 45.08 27.42 -10.94
N ALA A 2 44.54 27.68 -9.74
CA ALA A 2 44.68 26.76 -8.59
C ALA A 2 43.39 26.61 -7.76
N THR A 3 42.23 26.91 -8.35
CA THR A 3 40.92 26.80 -7.68
C THR A 3 40.03 25.71 -8.29
N LEU A 4 40.20 25.39 -9.58
CA LEU A 4 39.39 24.38 -10.27
C LEU A 4 39.74 22.94 -9.85
N LYS A 5 41.02 22.66 -9.57
CA LYS A 5 41.50 21.31 -9.21
C LYS A 5 41.06 20.87 -7.81
N ASN A 6 40.94 21.83 -6.88
CA ASN A 6 40.49 21.55 -5.51
C ASN A 6 38.96 21.35 -5.45
N LEU A 7 38.19 22.01 -6.31
CA LEU A 7 36.75 21.80 -6.45
C LEU A 7 36.44 20.40 -7.00
N SER A 8 37.19 19.92 -8.01
CA SER A 8 37.03 18.53 -8.48
C SER A 8 37.33 17.50 -7.39
N ALA A 9 38.36 17.71 -6.57
CA ALA A 9 38.68 16.80 -5.47
C ALA A 9 37.58 16.79 -4.39
N LEU A 10 37.00 17.95 -4.07
CA LEU A 10 35.86 18.10 -3.16
C LEU A 10 34.60 17.39 -3.67
N MET A 11 34.30 17.51 -4.96
CA MET A 11 33.17 16.80 -5.57
C MET A 11 33.37 15.29 -5.44
N ILE A 12 34.58 14.77 -5.74
CA ILE A 12 34.92 13.34 -5.60
C ILE A 12 34.76 12.86 -4.14
N LEU A 13 35.20 13.67 -3.16
CA LEU A 13 35.05 13.36 -1.73
C LEU A 13 33.58 13.32 -1.26
N LEU A 14 32.67 14.02 -1.94
CA LEU A 14 31.24 14.02 -1.61
C LEU A 14 30.46 12.87 -2.29
N VAL A 15 30.89 12.40 -3.48
CA VAL A 15 30.17 11.30 -4.18
C VAL A 15 30.50 9.93 -3.62
N VAL A 16 31.74 9.71 -3.16
CA VAL A 16 32.22 8.41 -2.69
C VAL A 16 31.46 7.91 -1.45
N PRO A 17 31.18 8.73 -0.41
CA PRO A 17 30.38 8.30 0.74
C PRO A 17 28.94 7.93 0.38
N VAL A 18 28.32 8.65 -0.57
CA VAL A 18 26.93 8.41 -0.99
C VAL A 18 26.80 7.09 -1.74
N ALA A 19 27.81 6.71 -2.52
CA ALA A 19 27.85 5.41 -3.22
C ALA A 19 28.19 4.22 -2.29
N LEU A 20 28.85 4.50 -1.16
CA LEU A 20 29.25 3.51 -0.15
C LEU A 20 28.23 3.35 0.98
N LEU A 21 27.21 4.21 1.07
CA LEU A 21 26.00 3.87 1.81
C LEU A 21 25.55 2.51 1.26
N PRO A 22 25.27 1.52 2.13
CA PRO A 22 24.47 0.39 1.70
C PRO A 22 23.28 1.05 1.02
N LYS A 23 23.08 0.77 -0.28
CA LYS A 23 21.73 0.90 -0.84
C LYS A 23 20.94 0.13 0.16
N ALA A 24 20.19 0.83 1.03
CA ALA A 24 19.24 0.19 1.89
C ALA A 24 18.50 -0.66 0.89
N THR A 25 18.74 -1.96 0.96
CA THR A 25 17.93 -2.89 0.25
C THR A 25 16.61 -2.57 0.91
N PHE A 26 15.80 -1.75 0.22
CA PHE A 26 14.39 -1.98 0.20
C PHE A 26 14.35 -3.44 -0.23
N ALA A 27 14.49 -4.34 0.76
CA ALA A 27 14.03 -5.69 0.67
C ALA A 27 12.67 -5.50 0.01
N LYS A 28 12.50 -6.16 -1.13
CA LYS A 28 11.31 -6.02 -1.94
C LYS A 28 10.17 -6.53 -1.05
N VAL A 29 9.62 -5.61 -0.26
CA VAL A 29 8.69 -5.86 0.83
C VAL A 29 7.37 -5.86 0.10
N GLY A 30 6.95 -7.07 -0.26
CA GLY A 30 5.73 -7.37 -1.02
C GLY A 30 5.97 -7.85 -2.44
N ASN A 31 5.03 -8.66 -2.94
CA ASN A 31 4.97 -9.00 -4.35
C ASN A 31 4.66 -7.73 -5.17
N PRO A 32 5.55 -7.25 -6.06
CA PRO A 32 5.34 -6.03 -6.84
C PRO A 32 4.08 -6.11 -7.72
N ASP A 33 3.61 -7.31 -8.06
CA ASP A 33 2.41 -7.50 -8.86
C ASP A 33 1.12 -7.19 -8.09
N CYS A 34 1.17 -7.11 -6.75
CA CYS A 34 -0.01 -6.87 -5.94
C CYS A 34 -0.62 -5.47 -6.13
N GLY A 35 0.18 -4.48 -6.52
CA GLY A 35 -0.33 -3.15 -6.86
C GLY A 35 -0.79 -3.04 -8.32
N LYS A 36 -0.52 -4.05 -9.16
CA LYS A 36 -0.76 -3.95 -10.60
C LYS A 36 -2.25 -3.95 -10.89
N GLY A 37 -2.72 -2.86 -11.52
CA GLY A 37 -4.13 -2.70 -11.87
C GLY A 37 -5.01 -2.16 -10.75
N ILE A 38 -4.42 -1.75 -9.61
CA ILE A 38 -5.08 -0.88 -8.64
C ILE A 38 -4.73 0.56 -9.01
N ARG A 39 -5.74 1.40 -9.21
CA ARG A 39 -5.50 2.83 -9.48
C ARG A 39 -4.99 3.54 -8.23
N SER A 40 -4.25 4.64 -8.47
CA SER A 40 -3.64 5.42 -7.39
C SER A 40 -4.65 5.99 -6.39
N ASP A 41 -5.80 6.48 -6.88
CA ASP A 41 -6.90 6.99 -6.05
C ASP A 41 -7.49 5.88 -5.16
N CYS A 42 -7.73 4.70 -5.73
CA CYS A 42 -8.22 3.54 -4.99
C CYS A 42 -7.21 3.10 -3.91
N GLY A 43 -5.93 2.88 -4.28
CA GLY A 43 -4.89 2.48 -3.34
C GLY A 43 -4.68 3.49 -2.21
N SER A 44 -4.65 4.79 -2.54
CA SER A 44 -4.54 5.87 -1.55
C SER A 44 -5.72 5.91 -0.59
N GLY A 45 -6.95 5.80 -1.10
CA GLY A 45 -8.15 5.79 -0.26
C GLY A 45 -8.20 4.58 0.68
N LEU A 46 -7.84 3.39 0.18
CA LEU A 46 -7.71 2.18 1.00
C LEU A 46 -6.67 2.37 2.12
N PHE A 47 -5.52 2.96 1.81
CA PHE A 47 -4.50 3.29 2.81
C PHE A 47 -5.03 4.25 3.88
N GLN A 48 -5.68 5.35 3.46
CA GLN A 48 -6.23 6.35 4.36
C GLN A 48 -7.27 5.74 5.32
N PHE A 49 -8.20 4.93 4.82
CA PHE A 49 -9.17 4.24 5.67
C PHE A 49 -8.48 3.27 6.64
N ILE A 50 -7.66 2.35 6.12
CA ILE A 50 -7.11 1.23 6.89
C ILE A 50 -6.13 1.73 7.96
N PHE A 51 -5.21 2.64 7.63
CA PHE A 51 -4.12 3.04 8.53
C PHE A 51 -4.34 4.36 9.24
N LEU A 52 -5.09 5.28 8.64
CA LEU A 52 -5.32 6.61 9.20
C LEU A 52 -6.72 6.76 9.80
N ALA A 53 -7.57 5.72 9.74
CA ALA A 53 -8.95 5.75 10.20
C ALA A 53 -9.74 6.93 9.60
N ASP A 54 -9.43 7.28 8.35
CA ASP A 54 -10.11 8.32 7.60
C ASP A 54 -11.45 7.82 7.05
N THR A 55 -12.27 8.73 6.53
CA THR A 55 -13.55 8.41 5.90
C THR A 55 -13.36 8.18 4.41
N PHE A 56 -13.06 6.94 4.01
CA PHE A 56 -13.08 6.53 2.60
C PHE A 56 -14.01 5.33 2.42
N THR A 57 -14.86 5.40 1.40
CA THR A 57 -15.74 4.30 0.99
C THR A 57 -15.32 3.85 -0.41
N PRO A 58 -14.80 2.62 -0.58
CA PRO A 58 -14.40 2.13 -1.90
C PRO A 58 -15.59 2.10 -2.87
N THR A 59 -15.39 2.60 -4.10
CA THR A 59 -16.37 2.44 -5.18
C THR A 59 -16.43 0.99 -5.65
N ASN A 60 -17.50 0.60 -6.35
CA ASN A 60 -17.60 -0.74 -6.97
C ASN A 60 -16.42 -1.04 -7.90
N GLU A 61 -15.89 -0.03 -8.58
CA GLU A 61 -14.72 -0.16 -9.45
C GLU A 61 -13.45 -0.43 -8.63
N CYS A 62 -13.21 0.36 -7.57
CA CYS A 62 -12.09 0.15 -6.65
C CYS A 62 -12.17 -1.23 -5.98
N CYS A 63 -13.36 -1.67 -5.58
CA CYS A 63 -13.57 -3.03 -5.08
C CYS A 63 -13.26 -4.10 -6.13
N ARG A 64 -13.58 -3.88 -7.41
CA ARG A 64 -13.27 -4.83 -8.49
C ARG A 64 -11.76 -4.96 -8.68
N GLU A 65 -11.03 -3.85 -8.60
CA GLU A 65 -9.56 -3.83 -8.64
C GLU A 65 -8.96 -4.57 -7.44
N LEU A 66 -9.43 -4.28 -6.22
CA LEU A 66 -8.96 -4.93 -5.00
C LEU A 66 -9.23 -6.44 -5.02
N LEU A 67 -10.44 -6.87 -5.40
CA LEU A 67 -10.78 -8.29 -5.49
C LEU A 67 -10.00 -9.00 -6.60
N LYS A 68 -9.72 -8.32 -7.72
CA LYS A 68 -8.89 -8.86 -8.81
C LYS A 68 -7.42 -9.03 -8.37
N ALA A 69 -6.89 -8.10 -7.58
CA ALA A 69 -5.56 -8.26 -6.96
C ALA A 69 -5.55 -9.42 -5.95
N GLY A 70 -6.67 -9.65 -5.26
CA GLY A 70 -6.90 -10.83 -4.45
C GLY A 70 -6.52 -10.66 -2.97
N LYS A 71 -7.07 -11.55 -2.13
CA LYS A 71 -6.98 -11.43 -0.67
C LYS A 71 -5.55 -11.50 -0.15
N ASN A 72 -4.72 -12.31 -0.79
CA ASN A 72 -3.31 -12.43 -0.45
C ASN A 72 -2.58 -11.08 -0.62
N CYS A 73 -2.85 -10.36 -1.71
CA CYS A 73 -2.26 -9.06 -1.96
C CYS A 73 -2.73 -8.00 -0.98
N HIS A 74 -4.01 -7.99 -0.64
CA HIS A 74 -4.57 -7.14 0.41
C HIS A 74 -3.91 -7.38 1.78
N ASN A 75 -3.77 -8.66 2.17
CA ASN A 75 -3.15 -9.03 3.43
C ASN A 75 -1.66 -8.67 3.47
N GLN A 76 -0.91 -8.96 2.40
CA GLN A 76 0.50 -8.56 2.30
C GLN A 76 0.64 -7.04 2.43
N PHE A 77 -0.17 -6.25 1.73
CA PHE A 77 -0.15 -4.80 1.87
C PHE A 77 -0.30 -4.35 3.33
N VAL A 78 -1.22 -4.98 4.07
CA VAL A 78 -1.45 -4.69 5.49
C VAL A 78 -0.25 -5.09 6.35
N GLU A 79 0.24 -6.32 6.21
CA GLU A 79 1.36 -6.87 6.97
C GLU A 79 2.65 -6.07 6.77
N LEU A 80 2.95 -5.70 5.53
CA LEU A 80 4.15 -4.94 5.18
C LEU A 80 4.09 -3.52 5.74
N SER A 81 2.90 -2.91 5.73
CA SER A 81 2.71 -1.58 6.28
C SER A 81 2.91 -1.56 7.80
N ILE A 82 2.34 -2.53 8.53
CA ILE A 82 2.47 -2.62 10.00
C ILE A 82 3.83 -3.15 10.47
N SER A 83 4.57 -3.88 9.61
CA SER A 83 5.94 -4.32 9.91
C SER A 83 6.92 -3.17 9.75
N SER A 84 6.67 -2.29 8.78
CA SER A 84 7.52 -1.16 8.46
C SER A 84 7.22 0.06 9.36
N HIS A 85 5.97 0.22 9.81
CA HIS A 85 5.53 1.40 10.54
C HIS A 85 4.59 1.05 11.70
N LYS A 86 4.62 1.85 12.77
CA LYS A 86 3.58 1.80 13.80
C LYS A 86 2.30 2.45 13.26
N PRO A 87 1.11 1.90 13.57
CA PRO A 87 -0.15 2.55 13.23
C PRO A 87 -0.19 3.98 13.78
N ILE A 88 -0.55 4.94 12.93
CA ILE A 88 -0.71 6.35 13.33
C ILE A 88 -2.00 6.52 14.13
N LYS A 89 -3.05 5.75 13.80
CA LYS A 89 -4.36 5.80 14.46
C LYS A 89 -4.78 4.41 14.95
N GLY A 90 -4.97 4.31 16.26
CA GLY A 90 -5.40 3.08 16.94
C GLY A 90 -4.26 2.06 17.12
N THR A 91 -4.65 0.84 17.45
CA THR A 91 -3.76 -0.31 17.62
C THR A 91 -3.55 -1.08 16.32
N LYS A 92 -2.61 -2.03 16.31
CA LYS A 92 -2.49 -2.99 15.19
C LYS A 92 -3.80 -3.78 14.98
N SER A 93 -4.49 -4.12 16.07
CA SER A 93 -5.79 -4.80 16.01
C SER A 93 -6.83 -3.95 15.28
N ASP A 94 -6.86 -2.64 15.52
CA ASP A 94 -7.77 -1.73 14.83
C ASP A 94 -7.49 -1.64 13.32
N VAL A 95 -6.21 -1.65 12.92
CA VAL A 95 -5.81 -1.71 11.51
C VAL A 95 -6.29 -3.01 10.86
N TYR A 96 -6.09 -4.16 11.51
CA TYR A 96 -6.59 -5.43 10.99
C TYR A 96 -8.12 -5.48 10.89
N ARG A 97 -8.82 -4.91 11.88
CA ARG A 97 -10.28 -4.81 11.85
C ARG A 97 -10.76 -4.01 10.64
N ARG A 98 -10.23 -2.78 10.44
CA ARG A 98 -10.58 -1.95 9.28
C ARG A 98 -10.21 -2.61 7.95
N SER A 99 -9.04 -3.25 7.89
CA SER A 99 -8.61 -4.02 6.73
C SER A 99 -9.59 -5.14 6.36
N ASN A 100 -10.06 -5.91 7.35
CA ASN A 100 -11.05 -6.97 7.15
C ASN A 100 -12.42 -6.40 6.76
N GLU A 101 -12.85 -5.30 7.38
CA GLU A 101 -14.07 -4.58 7.02
C GLU A 101 -14.04 -4.13 5.55
N THR A 102 -12.94 -3.51 5.10
CA THR A 102 -12.74 -3.11 3.70
C THR A 102 -12.87 -4.29 2.75
N TRP A 103 -12.19 -5.41 3.03
CA TRP A 103 -12.25 -6.60 2.19
C TRP A 103 -13.68 -7.15 2.10
N ASN A 104 -14.33 -7.34 3.24
CA ASN A 104 -15.67 -7.92 3.31
C ASN A 104 -16.72 -7.04 2.64
N ASN A 105 -16.64 -5.71 2.84
CA ASN A 105 -17.52 -4.77 2.18
C ASN A 105 -17.40 -4.84 0.66
N CYS A 106 -16.18 -4.99 0.13
CA CYS A 106 -15.98 -5.17 -1.31
C CYS A 106 -16.53 -6.50 -1.84
N VAL A 107 -16.40 -7.59 -1.07
CA VAL A 107 -17.02 -8.88 -1.43
C VAL A 107 -18.55 -8.75 -1.49
N VAL A 108 -19.16 -8.10 -0.49
CA VAL A 108 -20.61 -7.89 -0.44
C VAL A 108 -21.07 -6.99 -1.59
N ALA A 109 -20.38 -5.87 -1.84
CA ALA A 109 -20.75 -4.89 -2.87
C ALA A 109 -20.76 -5.48 -4.29
N LEU A 110 -19.98 -6.54 -4.54
CA LEU A 110 -19.86 -7.19 -5.85
C LEU A 110 -20.49 -8.59 -5.91
N SER A 111 -21.07 -9.06 -4.82
CA SER A 111 -21.81 -10.32 -4.81
C SER A 111 -23.08 -10.16 -5.66
N PRO A 112 -23.42 -11.12 -6.53
CA PRO A 112 -24.67 -11.06 -7.26
C PRO A 112 -25.84 -11.08 -6.27
N VAL A 113 -26.70 -10.07 -6.33
CA VAL A 113 -27.99 -10.11 -5.65
C VAL A 113 -28.77 -11.25 -6.28
N SER A 114 -28.93 -12.35 -5.55
CA SER A 114 -29.83 -13.42 -5.99
C SER A 114 -31.25 -12.83 -6.02
N PRO A 115 -32.01 -12.97 -7.13
CA PRO A 115 -33.40 -12.57 -7.15
C PRO A 115 -34.15 -13.26 -6.00
N PRO A 116 -35.12 -12.59 -5.36
CA PRO A 116 -35.96 -13.26 -4.37
C PRO A 116 -36.60 -14.49 -5.03
N GLU A 117 -36.46 -15.65 -4.37
CA GLU A 117 -37.07 -16.91 -4.79
C GLU A 117 -38.59 -16.69 -4.94
N PRO A 118 -39.20 -17.05 -6.08
CA PRO A 118 -40.65 -16.93 -6.23
C PRO A 118 -41.34 -17.77 -5.17
N ALA A 119 -42.25 -17.16 -4.40
CA ALA A 119 -43.14 -17.91 -3.53
C ALA A 119 -44.05 -18.80 -4.38
N HIS A 120 -43.89 -20.12 -4.23
CA HIS A 120 -44.80 -21.14 -4.77
C HIS A 120 -46.00 -21.34 -3.86
#